data_AF-A0A2I0JW57-F1
#
_entry.id   AF-A0A2I0JW57-F1
#
_cell.length_a   1.000
_cell.length_b   1.000
_cell.length_c   1.000
_cell.angle_alpha   90.00
_cell.angle_beta   90.00
_cell.angle_gamma   90.00
#
_symmetry.space_group_name_H-M   'P 1'
#
loop_
_entity.id
_entity.type
_entity.pdbx_description
1 polymer ?
#
loop_
_entity_poly.entity_id
_entity_poly.type
_entity_poly.pdbx_seq_one_letter_code
_entity_poly.pdbx_strand_id
1 'polypeptide(L)'
;MCRLLYRSRQRGFLELDLVLGKWVEEHIYSMDVNGIKSLIDVLDLENPELWKWLSGQEQPPEAVKMNPVFSAIHEKVMKNLSTHSAPETRAVPGQPWVRGWDDIKKGWDGPVAGNQ
;
A
#
# COMPACT_ATOMS: atom_id res chain seq x y z
N MET A 1 -11.13 2.09 -19.66
CA MET A 1 -11.28 1.06 -18.62
C MET A 1 -9.96 0.69 -17.90
N CYS A 2 -8.78 0.69 -18.56
CA CYS A 2 -7.61 0.00 -17.99
C CYS A 2 -6.57 0.84 -17.21
N ARG A 3 -6.64 2.19 -17.20
CA ARG A 3 -5.52 3.01 -16.67
C ARG A 3 -5.36 2.94 -15.14
N LEU A 4 -6.46 2.86 -14.39
CA LEU A 4 -6.45 2.81 -12.93
C LEU A 4 -6.02 1.44 -12.41
N LEU A 5 -6.59 0.39 -13.02
CA LEU A 5 -6.26 -0.99 -12.72
C LEU A 5 -4.77 -1.26 -13.04
N TYR A 6 -4.28 -0.78 -14.18
CA TYR A 6 -2.86 -0.87 -14.53
C TYR A 6 -1.93 -0.08 -13.61
N ARG A 7 -2.35 1.11 -13.14
CA ARG A 7 -1.61 1.91 -12.14
C ARG A 7 -1.53 1.25 -10.78
N SER A 8 -2.57 0.52 -10.38
CA SER A 8 -2.52 -0.34 -9.19
C SER A 8 -1.44 -1.41 -9.37
N ARG A 9 -1.39 -2.05 -10.55
CA ARG A 9 -0.54 -3.24 -10.82
C ARG A 9 0.93 -3.00 -11.07
N GLN A 10 1.32 -1.79 -11.46
CA GLN A 10 2.72 -1.49 -11.79
C GLN A 10 3.52 -0.84 -10.68
N ARG A 11 3.07 -1.00 -9.44
CA ARG A 11 3.70 -0.40 -8.26
C ARG A 11 4.95 -1.16 -7.77
N GLY A 12 5.18 -2.38 -8.27
CA GLY A 12 6.30 -3.22 -7.81
C GLY A 12 6.09 -3.79 -6.39
N PHE A 13 4.92 -3.61 -5.80
CA PHE A 13 4.52 -4.20 -4.52
C PHE A 13 3.35 -5.15 -4.73
N LEU A 14 3.65 -6.46 -4.78
CA LEU A 14 2.67 -7.50 -5.11
C LEU A 14 1.50 -7.52 -4.12
N GLU A 15 1.78 -7.32 -2.83
CA GLU A 15 0.78 -7.32 -1.77
C GLU A 15 -0.18 -6.13 -1.90
N LEU A 16 0.34 -4.92 -2.17
CA LEU A 16 -0.51 -3.75 -2.43
C LEU A 16 -1.41 -4.04 -3.62
N ASP A 17 -0.83 -4.62 -4.67
CA ASP A 17 -1.54 -4.77 -5.92
C ASP A 17 -2.66 -5.80 -5.84
N LEU A 18 -2.43 -6.90 -5.14
CA LEU A 18 -3.47 -7.90 -4.92
C LEU A 18 -4.65 -7.31 -4.14
N VAL A 19 -4.35 -6.52 -3.10
CA VAL A 19 -5.35 -5.87 -2.26
C VAL A 19 -6.11 -4.80 -3.04
N LEU A 20 -5.40 -3.83 -3.62
CA LEU A 20 -5.98 -2.72 -4.35
C LEU A 20 -6.69 -3.20 -5.62
N GLY A 21 -6.07 -4.10 -6.38
CA GLY A 21 -6.65 -4.68 -7.58
C GLY A 21 -7.97 -5.38 -7.31
N LYS A 22 -8.05 -6.20 -6.25
CA LYS A 22 -9.29 -6.87 -5.87
C LYS A 22 -10.36 -5.88 -5.40
N TRP A 23 -9.99 -4.90 -4.56
CA TRP A 23 -10.95 -3.91 -4.08
C TRP A 23 -11.51 -3.05 -5.22
N VAL A 24 -10.63 -2.59 -6.13
CA VAL A 24 -11.00 -1.80 -7.30
C VAL A 24 -11.89 -2.62 -8.24
N GLU A 25 -11.58 -3.88 -8.51
CA GLU A 25 -12.41 -4.73 -9.36
C GLU A 25 -13.83 -4.92 -8.80
N GLU A 26 -13.97 -5.06 -7.48
CA GLU A 26 -15.27 -5.18 -6.79
C GLU A 26 -16.07 -3.86 -6.81
N HIS A 27 -15.40 -2.69 -6.73
CA HIS A 27 -16.08 -1.39 -6.54
C HIS A 27 -16.16 -0.52 -7.80
N ILE A 28 -15.32 -0.73 -8.82
CA ILE A 28 -15.23 0.13 -10.01
C ILE A 28 -16.55 0.15 -10.80
N TYR A 29 -17.33 -0.93 -10.79
CA TYR A 29 -18.61 -1.02 -11.48
C TYR A 29 -19.76 -0.29 -10.75
N SER A 30 -19.58 -0.03 -9.45
CA SER A 30 -20.60 0.58 -8.59
C SER A 30 -20.22 1.99 -8.12
N MET A 31 -19.03 2.48 -8.46
CA MET A 31 -18.55 3.80 -8.07
C MET A 31 -18.94 4.90 -9.05
N ASP A 32 -19.31 6.05 -8.47
CA ASP A 32 -19.55 7.29 -9.17
C ASP A 32 -18.25 8.07 -9.44
N VAL A 33 -18.33 9.15 -10.23
CA VAL A 33 -17.16 9.93 -10.67
C VAL A 33 -16.34 10.47 -9.49
N ASN A 34 -17.01 10.84 -8.39
CA ASN A 34 -16.36 11.29 -7.16
C ASN A 34 -15.59 10.17 -6.43
N GLY A 35 -16.11 8.94 -6.47
CA GLY A 35 -15.42 7.76 -5.93
C GLY A 35 -14.18 7.43 -6.76
N ILE A 36 -14.27 7.54 -8.09
CA ILE A 36 -13.12 7.35 -8.99
C ILE A 36 -12.03 8.40 -8.73
N LYS A 37 -12.39 9.68 -8.55
CA LYS A 37 -11.41 10.72 -8.18
C LYS A 37 -10.73 10.43 -6.85
N SER A 38 -11.51 10.01 -5.85
CA SER A 38 -11.00 9.63 -4.54
C SER A 38 -10.06 8.43 -4.63
N LEU A 39 -10.36 7.45 -5.48
CA LEU A 39 -9.47 6.33 -5.78
C LEU A 39 -8.18 6.78 -6.47
N ILE A 40 -8.25 7.71 -7.43
CA ILE A 40 -7.07 8.26 -8.10
C ILE A 40 -6.15 8.93 -7.08
N ASP A 41 -6.71 9.71 -6.15
CA ASP A 41 -5.96 10.37 -5.09
C ASP A 41 -5.21 9.36 -4.22
N VAL A 42 -5.87 8.27 -3.82
CA VAL A 42 -5.22 7.15 -3.11
C VAL A 42 -4.14 6.48 -3.97
N LEU A 43 -4.40 6.32 -5.26
CA LEU A 43 -3.47 5.77 -6.25
C LEU A 43 -2.38 6.77 -6.69
N ASP A 44 -2.30 7.96 -6.14
CA ASP A 44 -1.18 8.89 -6.34
C ASP A 44 -0.21 8.88 -5.14
N LEU A 45 -0.65 8.32 -4.00
CA LEU A 45 0.16 8.20 -2.79
C LEU A 45 1.34 7.23 -2.95
N GLU A 46 2.42 7.50 -2.21
CA GLU A 46 3.62 6.67 -2.17
C GLU A 46 3.35 5.26 -1.62
N ASN A 47 3.83 4.23 -2.32
CA ASN A 47 3.61 2.83 -1.96
C ASN A 47 4.02 2.43 -0.53
N PRO A 48 5.23 2.78 -0.03
CA PRO A 48 5.63 2.39 1.33
C PRO A 48 4.70 3.00 2.39
N GLU A 49 4.38 4.28 2.25
CA GLU A 49 3.54 5.01 3.19
C GLU A 49 2.11 4.46 3.15
N LEU A 50 1.57 4.25 1.95
CA LEU A 50 0.25 3.68 1.75
C LEU A 50 0.13 2.29 2.41
N TRP A 51 1.15 1.44 2.28
CA TRP A 51 1.15 0.13 2.94
C TRP A 51 1.25 0.22 4.46
N LYS A 52 2.09 1.12 5.01
CA LYS A 52 2.18 1.35 6.46
C LYS A 52 0.83 1.78 7.03
N TRP A 53 0.12 2.67 6.33
CA TRP A 53 -1.20 3.12 6.77
C TRP A 53 -2.25 2.00 6.64
N LEU A 54 -2.25 1.25 5.52
CA LEU A 54 -3.18 0.14 5.28
C LEU A 54 -3.02 -1.02 6.27
N SER A 55 -1.78 -1.29 6.67
CA SER A 55 -1.45 -2.34 7.66
C SER A 55 -1.57 -1.87 9.11
N GLY A 56 -1.89 -0.59 9.36
CA GLY A 56 -2.01 0.00 10.69
C GLY A 56 -0.68 0.19 11.42
N GLN A 57 0.46 0.16 10.72
CA GLN A 57 1.78 0.43 11.29
C GLN A 57 1.98 1.91 11.61
N GLU A 58 1.39 2.80 10.81
CA GLU A 58 1.46 4.24 10.99
C GLU A 58 0.08 4.88 10.77
N GLN A 59 -0.15 6.07 11.35
CA GLN A 59 -1.39 6.79 11.16
C GLN A 59 -1.38 7.56 9.83
N PRO A 60 -2.40 7.40 8.97
CA PRO A 60 -2.51 8.20 7.76
C PRO A 60 -2.77 9.67 8.11
N PRO A 61 -2.26 10.62 7.31
CA PRO A 61 -2.57 12.03 7.45
C PRO A 61 -4.07 12.28 7.26
N GLU A 62 -4.61 13.33 7.88
CA GLU A 62 -6.05 13.64 7.83
C GLU A 62 -6.62 13.73 6.42
N ALA A 63 -5.87 14.25 5.45
CA ALA A 63 -6.29 14.31 4.05
C ALA A 63 -6.62 12.93 3.47
N VAL A 64 -5.82 11.91 3.80
CA VAL A 64 -6.01 10.53 3.36
C VAL A 64 -7.09 9.84 4.20
N LYS A 65 -7.13 10.12 5.50
CA LYS A 65 -8.15 9.57 6.41
C LYS A 65 -9.56 10.04 6.07
N MET A 66 -9.72 11.29 5.60
CA MET A 66 -11.01 11.80 5.15
C MET A 66 -11.48 11.21 3.81
N ASN A 67 -10.60 10.49 3.09
CA ASN A 67 -10.95 9.87 1.83
C ASN A 67 -11.79 8.60 2.08
N PRO A 68 -13.04 8.52 1.55
CA PRO A 68 -13.92 7.39 1.80
C PRO A 68 -13.40 6.09 1.18
N VAL A 69 -12.69 6.17 0.05
CA VAL A 69 -12.09 5.02 -0.62
C VAL A 69 -10.96 4.44 0.22
N PHE A 70 -10.09 5.29 0.76
CA PHE A 70 -9.01 4.85 1.65
C PHE A 70 -9.56 4.11 2.87
N SER A 71 -10.57 4.68 3.54
CA SER A 71 -11.20 4.08 4.71
C SER A 71 -11.81 2.71 4.40
N ALA A 72 -12.46 2.56 3.24
CA ALA A 72 -13.04 1.28 2.81
C ALA A 72 -11.97 0.21 2.50
N ILE A 73 -10.85 0.60 1.87
CA ILE A 73 -9.73 -0.30 1.60
C ILE A 73 -9.06 -0.71 2.92
N HIS A 74 -8.79 0.25 3.80
CA HIS A 74 -8.19 0.01 5.12
C HIS A 74 -9.03 -0.98 5.95
N GLU A 75 -10.35 -0.81 5.99
CA GLU A 75 -11.25 -1.75 6.67
C GLU A 75 -11.16 -3.17 6.06
N LYS A 76 -11.18 -3.28 4.72
CA LYS A 76 -11.07 -4.57 4.01
C LYS A 76 -9.73 -5.26 4.31
N VAL A 77 -8.64 -4.50 4.37
CA VAL A 77 -7.29 -5.01 4.70
C VAL A 77 -7.25 -5.49 6.14
N MET A 78 -7.67 -4.66 7.09
CA MET A 78 -7.71 -5.01 8.51
C MET A 78 -8.57 -6.25 8.77
N LYS A 79 -9.72 -6.37 8.10
CA LYS A 79 -10.57 -7.57 8.16
C LYS A 79 -9.87 -8.81 7.61
N ASN A 80 -9.20 -8.70 6.46
CA ASN A 80 -8.42 -9.82 5.90
C ASN A 80 -7.27 -10.24 6.83
N LEU A 81 -6.53 -9.29 7.37
CA LEU A 81 -5.42 -9.53 8.29
C LEU A 81 -5.91 -10.22 9.57
N SER A 82 -7.06 -9.81 10.10
CA SER A 82 -7.68 -10.46 11.27
C SER A 82 -8.16 -11.89 10.99
N THR A 83 -8.57 -12.18 9.75
CA THR A 83 -9.16 -13.46 9.34
C THR A 83 -8.09 -14.48 8.91
N HIS A 84 -7.03 -14.02 8.24
CA HIS A 84 -6.03 -14.88 7.59
C HIS A 84 -4.64 -14.84 8.26
N SER A 85 -4.37 -13.90 9.16
CA SER A 85 -3.08 -13.78 9.85
C SER A 85 -3.21 -14.07 11.35
N ALA A 86 -2.48 -15.09 11.81
CA ALA A 86 -2.25 -15.34 13.23
C ALA A 86 -1.66 -14.09 13.90
N PRO A 87 -2.05 -13.77 15.15
CA PRO A 87 -1.54 -12.59 15.84
C PRO A 87 -0.01 -12.57 15.98
N GLU A 88 0.62 -13.75 15.93
CA GLU A 88 2.07 -13.97 16.11
C GLU A 88 2.93 -13.58 14.90
N THR A 89 2.35 -13.51 13.69
CA THR A 89 3.05 -13.10 12.46
C THR A 89 2.78 -11.64 12.07
N ARG A 90 2.10 -10.88 12.93
CA ARG A 90 1.80 -9.47 12.66
C ARG A 90 3.03 -8.61 12.89
N ALA A 91 3.25 -7.65 11.99
CA ALA A 91 4.25 -6.62 12.19
C ALA A 91 3.93 -5.85 13.48
N VAL A 92 4.91 -5.79 14.39
CA VAL A 92 4.78 -5.07 15.66
C VAL A 92 4.72 -3.56 15.35
N PRO A 93 3.75 -2.81 15.88
CA PRO A 93 3.70 -1.37 15.66
C PRO A 93 5.01 -0.71 16.12
N GLY A 94 5.69 -0.01 15.21
CA GLY A 94 6.96 0.67 15.46
C GLY A 94 8.24 -0.11 15.10
N GLN A 95 8.16 -1.32 14.53
CA GLN A 95 9.33 -2.00 13.97
C GLN A 95 9.44 -1.76 12.45
N PRO A 96 10.59 -1.27 11.94
CA PRO A 96 10.81 -1.17 10.50
C PRO A 96 10.83 -2.58 9.88
N TRP A 97 10.25 -2.71 8.69
CA TRP A 97 10.18 -3.97 7.95
C TRP A 97 11.58 -4.59 7.78
N VAL A 98 11.69 -5.90 8.05
CA VAL A 98 12.95 -6.64 8.02
C VAL A 98 13.33 -7.05 6.59
N ARG A 99 14.57 -6.67 6.22
CA ARG A 99 15.44 -7.11 5.10
C ARG A 99 14.83 -7.03 3.68
N GLY A 100 15.12 -5.93 2.99
CA GLY A 100 14.89 -5.79 1.55
C GLY A 100 14.45 -4.40 1.12
N TRP A 101 13.80 -3.64 2.01
CA TRP A 101 13.32 -2.27 1.72
C TRP A 101 14.33 -1.17 2.07
N ASP A 102 15.15 -1.37 3.10
CA ASP A 102 16.22 -0.45 3.48
C ASP A 102 17.35 -0.41 2.43
N ASP A 103 17.57 -1.54 1.75
CA ASP A 103 18.57 -1.71 0.70
C ASP A 103 18.30 -0.85 -0.55
N ILE A 104 17.04 -0.44 -0.78
CA ILE A 104 16.66 0.41 -1.94
C ILE A 104 17.05 1.87 -1.71
N LYS A 105 17.09 2.33 -0.45
CA LYS A 105 17.58 3.68 -0.11
C LYS A 105 19.11 3.75 -0.04
N LYS A 106 19.81 2.62 0.06
CA LYS A 106 21.27 2.56 0.12
C LYS A 106 21.92 2.44 -1.28
N GLY A 107 21.44 3.25 -2.22
CA GLY A 107 21.93 3.35 -3.59
C GLY A 107 22.98 4.45 -3.83
N TRP A 108 23.68 4.93 -2.79
CA TRP A 108 24.86 5.80 -2.95
C TRP A 108 25.84 5.59 -1.80
N ASP A 109 26.44 4.40 -1.74
CA ASP A 109 27.85 4.25 -1.36
C ASP A 109 28.29 2.94 -2.00
N GLY A 110 28.71 3.03 -3.26
CA GLY A 110 29.26 1.88 -3.98
C GLY A 110 30.54 1.42 -3.28
N PRO A 111 30.80 0.11 -3.19
CA PRO A 111 32.08 -0.36 -2.69
C PRO A 111 33.17 0.18 -3.62
N VAL A 112 34.10 0.96 -3.06
CA VAL A 112 35.35 1.28 -3.74
C VAL A 112 36.05 -0.05 -4.04
N ALA A 113 36.10 -0.39 -5.33
CA ALA A 113 36.92 -1.47 -5.82
C ALA A 113 38.39 -1.13 -5.48
N GLY A 114 38.94 -1.83 -4.50
CA GLY A 114 40.36 -1.81 -4.18
C GLY A 114 40.91 -3.21 -4.35
N ASN A 115 41.28 -3.56 -5.59
CA ASN A 115 42.09 -4.73 -5.87
C ASN A 115 43.47 -4.53 -5.22
N GLN A 116 43.91 -5.49 -4.39
CA GLN A 116 45.34 -5.80 -4.26
C GLN A 116 45.54 -7.26 -3.83
#